data_AF-A0A661YDU3-F1
#
_entry.id   AF-A0A661YDU3-F1
#
_cell.length_a   1.000
_cell.length_b   1.000
_cell.length_c   1.000
_cell.angle_alpha   90.00
_cell.angle_beta   90.00
_cell.angle_gamma   90.00
#
_symmetry.space_group_name_H-M   'P 1'
#
loop_
_entity.id
_entity.type
_entity.pdbx_description
1 polymer ?
#
loop_
_entity_poly.entity_id
_entity_poly.type
_entity_poly.pdbx_seq_one_letter_code
_entity_poly.pdbx_strand_id
1 'polypeptide(L)'
;MFILMVVIFILGYTAIALEHPIKVDKAASALLTGTILWGLYALNSTGILGLDLSPAWRAVQDISHDVVTFIYPAVDHVRFDRIWESATEISVSHFVVHDLEHHLVEIASILFFLLGAMTIVETVDQHQGFKIITDRIKTTNKVKLLWILSFLTFFMSATLDNLTTTIVMVALLRKL
;
A
#
# COMPACT_ATOMS: atom_id res chain seq x y z
N MET A 1 5.31 13.15 -19.70
CA MET A 1 4.90 11.94 -18.94
C MET A 1 4.50 12.27 -17.50
N PHE A 2 5.28 13.03 -16.74
CA PHE A 2 4.89 13.46 -15.38
C PHE A 2 3.50 14.14 -15.28
N ILE A 3 3.24 15.17 -16.10
CA ILE A 3 1.92 15.84 -16.10
C ILE A 3 0.78 14.86 -16.44
N LEU A 4 1.02 13.92 -17.35
CA LEU A 4 0.04 12.90 -17.70
C LEU A 4 -0.29 12.01 -16.48
N MET A 5 0.72 11.62 -15.70
CA MET A 5 0.50 10.89 -14.45
C MET A 5 -0.33 11.69 -13.45
N VAL A 6 -0.06 12.99 -13.31
CA VAL A 6 -0.87 13.87 -12.44
C VAL A 6 -2.33 13.92 -12.91
N VAL A 7 -2.56 14.05 -14.22
CA VAL A 7 -3.93 14.03 -14.78
C VAL A 7 -4.61 12.69 -14.52
N ILE A 8 -3.93 11.57 -14.75
CA ILE A 8 -4.47 10.22 -14.49
C ILE A 8 -4.76 10.03 -13.01
N PHE A 9 -3.88 10.50 -12.12
CA PHE A 9 -4.10 10.45 -10.68
C PHE A 9 -5.35 11.23 -10.27
N ILE A 10 -5.52 12.46 -10.74
CA ILE A 10 -6.71 13.28 -10.45
C ILE A 10 -7.98 12.60 -10.98
N LEU A 11 -7.97 12.11 -12.21
CA LEU A 11 -9.12 11.42 -12.81
C LEU A 11 -9.47 10.13 -12.06
N GLY A 12 -8.45 9.32 -11.74
CA GLY A 12 -8.63 8.09 -10.98
C GLY A 12 -9.17 8.34 -9.58
N TYR A 13 -8.61 9.32 -8.86
CA TYR A 13 -9.11 9.69 -7.54
C TYR A 13 -10.53 10.26 -7.59
N THR A 14 -10.84 11.05 -8.62
CA THR A 14 -12.20 11.56 -8.87
C THR A 14 -13.17 10.41 -9.13
N ALA A 15 -12.78 9.39 -9.89
CA ALA A 15 -13.60 8.21 -10.13
C ALA A 15 -13.88 7.43 -8.83
N ILE A 16 -12.90 7.30 -7.94
CA ILE A 16 -13.08 6.68 -6.61
C ILE A 16 -14.07 7.50 -5.76
N ALA A 17 -13.95 8.82 -5.76
CA ALA A 17 -14.84 9.71 -5.01
C ALA A 17 -16.28 9.72 -5.56
N LEU A 18 -16.42 9.63 -6.88
CA LEU A 18 -17.69 9.62 -7.60
C LEU A 18 -18.25 8.21 -7.87
N GLU A 19 -17.87 7.21 -7.07
CA GLU A 19 -18.37 5.83 -7.21
C GLU A 19 -19.90 5.77 -7.30
N HIS A 20 -20.61 6.48 -6.43
CA HIS A 20 -22.08 6.40 -6.37
C HIS A 20 -22.77 6.86 -7.67
N PRO A 21 -22.43 8.02 -8.28
CA PRO A 21 -22.99 8.41 -9.58
C PRO A 21 -22.46 7.58 -10.76
N ILE A 22 -21.19 7.13 -10.74
CA ILE A 22 -20.56 6.44 -11.88
C ILE A 22 -20.85 4.93 -11.86
N LYS A 23 -21.25 4.37 -10.72
CA LYS A 23 -21.52 2.93 -10.49
C LYS A 23 -20.35 2.02 -10.86
N VAL A 24 -19.13 2.49 -10.68
CA VAL A 24 -17.90 1.71 -10.84
C VAL A 24 -17.30 1.47 -9.47
N ASP A 25 -16.98 0.22 -9.16
CA ASP A 25 -16.40 -0.16 -7.87
C ASP A 25 -15.12 0.63 -7.57
N LYS A 26 -15.04 1.19 -6.35
CA LYS A 26 -13.84 1.89 -5.84
C LYS A 26 -12.57 1.06 -6.00
N ALA A 27 -12.64 -0.23 -5.68
CA ALA A 27 -11.49 -1.13 -5.75
C ALA A 27 -10.97 -1.27 -7.18
N ALA A 28 -11.87 -1.45 -8.17
CA ALA A 28 -11.50 -1.54 -9.57
C ALA A 28 -10.85 -0.24 -10.07
N SER A 29 -11.44 0.92 -9.75
CA SER A 29 -10.88 2.23 -10.11
C SER A 29 -9.50 2.47 -9.50
N ALA A 30 -9.31 2.11 -8.22
CA ALA A 30 -8.05 2.26 -7.53
C ALA A 30 -6.95 1.37 -8.11
N LEU A 31 -7.25 0.08 -8.36
CA LEU A 31 -6.32 -0.88 -8.95
C LEU A 31 -5.89 -0.46 -10.35
N LEU A 32 -6.84 -0.04 -11.19
CA LEU A 32 -6.56 0.42 -12.54
C LEU A 32 -5.68 1.67 -12.52
N THR A 33 -6.02 2.66 -11.68
CA THR A 33 -5.24 3.89 -11.54
C THR A 33 -3.81 3.59 -11.09
N GLY A 34 -3.64 2.77 -10.05
CA GLY A 34 -2.32 2.37 -9.54
C GLY A 34 -1.49 1.64 -10.59
N THR A 35 -2.08 0.66 -11.27
CA THR A 35 -1.39 -0.13 -12.32
C THR A 35 -0.92 0.76 -13.48
N ILE A 36 -1.77 1.69 -13.94
CA ILE A 36 -1.40 2.62 -15.01
C ILE A 36 -0.30 3.57 -14.54
N LEU A 37 -0.40 4.13 -13.34
CA LEU A 37 0.61 5.06 -12.82
C LEU A 37 1.97 4.37 -12.63
N TRP A 38 1.99 3.16 -12.06
CA TRP A 38 3.22 2.38 -11.94
C TRP A 38 3.80 1.98 -13.29
N GLY A 39 2.95 1.59 -14.25
CA GLY A 39 3.39 1.30 -15.62
C GLY A 39 4.00 2.52 -16.32
N LEU A 40 3.37 3.69 -16.20
CA LEU A 40 3.92 4.94 -16.73
C LEU A 40 5.21 5.37 -16.05
N TYR A 41 5.31 5.17 -14.74
CA TYR A 41 6.54 5.42 -13.98
C TYR A 41 7.68 4.51 -14.45
N ALA A 42 7.43 3.21 -14.57
CA ALA A 42 8.43 2.24 -15.02
C ALA A 42 8.91 2.52 -16.46
N LEU A 43 8.00 2.89 -17.37
CA LEU A 43 8.32 3.18 -18.77
C LEU A 43 9.04 4.52 -18.98
N ASN A 44 8.89 5.49 -18.08
CA ASN A 44 9.51 6.81 -18.19
C ASN A 44 10.31 7.22 -16.95
N SER A 45 10.91 6.24 -16.28
CA SER A 45 11.66 6.43 -15.03
C SER A 45 12.75 7.49 -15.16
N THR A 46 13.55 7.45 -16.22
CA THR A 46 14.63 8.40 -16.50
C THR A 46 14.13 9.84 -16.56
N GLY A 47 13.03 10.08 -17.29
CA GLY A 47 12.43 11.41 -17.45
C GLY A 47 11.79 11.93 -16.17
N ILE A 48 11.29 11.05 -15.31
CA ILE A 48 10.64 11.42 -14.04
C ILE A 48 11.69 11.68 -12.95
N LEU A 49 12.69 10.79 -12.82
CA LEU A 49 13.78 10.95 -11.88
C LEU A 49 14.68 12.16 -12.23
N GLY A 50 14.81 12.46 -13.53
CA GLY A 50 15.50 13.66 -14.02
C GLY A 50 14.86 14.99 -13.62
N LEU A 51 13.62 15.00 -13.09
CA LEU A 51 13.01 16.20 -12.50
C LEU A 51 13.62 16.58 -11.16
N ASP A 52 14.47 15.73 -10.60
CA ASP A 52 15.16 15.95 -9.33
C ASP A 52 14.20 16.29 -8.19
N LEU A 53 13.10 15.55 -8.10
CA LEU A 53 12.09 15.70 -7.04
C LEU A 53 12.25 14.67 -5.91
N SER A 54 12.92 13.54 -6.17
CA SER A 54 13.08 12.45 -5.21
C SER A 54 14.34 12.63 -4.35
N PRO A 55 14.21 12.75 -3.01
CA PRO A 55 15.37 12.82 -2.12
C PRO A 55 16.26 11.58 -2.17
N ALA A 56 15.67 10.40 -2.37
CA ALA A 56 16.43 9.15 -2.49
C ALA A 56 17.25 9.10 -3.79
N TRP A 57 16.69 9.61 -4.90
CA TRP A 57 17.42 9.71 -6.16
C TRP A 57 18.52 10.78 -6.10
N ARG A 58 18.28 11.91 -5.41
CA ARG A 58 19.32 12.92 -5.15
C ARG A 58 20.56 12.34 -4.49
N ALA A 59 20.38 11.51 -3.46
CA ALA A 59 21.52 10.87 -2.81
C ALA A 59 22.34 10.00 -3.78
N VAL A 60 21.68 9.30 -4.71
CA VAL A 60 22.37 8.54 -5.77
C VAL A 60 23.08 9.48 -6.76
N GLN A 61 22.45 10.60 -7.12
CA GLN A 61 23.04 11.61 -7.98
C GLN A 61 24.28 12.25 -7.34
N ASP A 62 24.23 12.57 -6.05
CA ASP A 62 25.36 13.13 -5.31
C ASP A 62 26.55 12.16 -5.30
N ILE A 63 26.31 10.88 -5.01
CA ILE A 63 27.35 9.84 -5.09
C ILE A 63 27.91 9.75 -6.51
N SER A 64 27.04 9.79 -7.53
CA SER A 64 27.48 9.73 -8.92
C SER A 64 28.33 10.96 -9.30
N HIS A 65 27.97 12.14 -8.78
CA HIS A 65 28.72 13.38 -8.96
C HIS A 65 30.10 13.30 -8.30
N ASP A 66 30.20 12.77 -7.09
CA ASP A 66 31.47 12.57 -6.38
C ASP A 66 32.38 11.60 -7.15
N VAL A 67 31.84 10.50 -7.68
CA VAL A 67 32.62 9.56 -8.51
C VAL A 67 33.17 10.25 -9.74
N VAL A 68 32.36 11.03 -10.46
CA VAL A 68 32.83 11.77 -11.64
C VAL A 68 33.86 12.83 -11.23
N THR A 69 33.68 13.51 -10.11
CA THR A 69 34.59 14.60 -9.70
C THR A 69 35.95 14.08 -9.21
N PHE A 70 35.96 12.98 -8.45
CA PHE A 70 37.18 12.50 -7.79
C PHE A 70 37.85 11.33 -8.51
N ILE A 71 37.11 10.50 -9.26
CA ILE A 71 37.64 9.30 -9.92
C ILE A 71 37.90 9.53 -11.40
N TYR A 72 37.00 10.22 -12.12
CA TYR A 72 37.15 10.48 -13.56
C TYR A 72 38.51 11.07 -13.96
N PRO A 73 39.09 12.04 -13.22
CA PRO A 73 40.36 12.64 -13.61
C PRO A 73 41.57 11.69 -13.46
N ALA A 74 41.43 10.60 -12.71
CA ALA A 74 42.50 9.68 -12.37
C ALA A 74 42.49 8.35 -13.16
N VAL A 75 41.55 8.20 -14.11
CA VAL A 75 41.32 6.93 -14.83
C VAL A 75 41.26 7.13 -16.35
N ASP A 76 41.40 6.03 -17.10
CA ASP A 76 41.24 6.03 -18.55
C ASP A 76 39.79 6.41 -18.95
N HIS A 77 39.65 7.54 -19.64
CA HIS A 77 38.33 8.11 -19.96
C HIS A 77 37.51 7.21 -20.89
N VAL A 78 38.11 6.58 -21.90
CA VAL A 78 37.39 5.72 -22.87
C VAL A 78 36.83 4.46 -22.19
N ARG A 79 37.57 3.89 -21.24
CA ARG A 79 37.09 2.78 -20.43
C ARG A 79 36.07 3.24 -19.40
N PHE A 80 36.29 4.37 -18.75
CA PHE A 80 35.35 4.92 -17.77
C PHE A 80 34.01 5.23 -18.42
N ASP A 81 33.96 5.96 -19.53
CA ASP A 81 32.72 6.38 -20.19
C ASP A 81 31.82 5.18 -20.54
N ARG A 82 32.41 4.10 -21.07
CA ARG A 82 31.67 2.86 -21.37
C ARG A 82 31.11 2.18 -20.12
N ILE A 83 31.89 2.14 -19.04
CA ILE A 83 31.44 1.57 -17.77
C ILE A 83 30.36 2.46 -17.15
N TRP A 84 30.55 3.78 -17.21
CA TRP A 84 29.65 4.77 -16.65
C TRP A 84 28.28 4.74 -17.32
N GLU A 85 28.24 4.69 -18.66
CA GLU A 85 27.00 4.61 -19.42
C GLU A 85 26.19 3.36 -19.02
N SER A 86 26.84 2.19 -19.00
CA SER A 86 26.18 0.94 -18.57
C SER A 86 25.76 0.94 -17.10
N ALA A 87 26.59 1.48 -16.20
CA ALA A 87 26.28 1.59 -14.77
C ALA A 87 25.12 2.55 -14.51
N THR A 88 25.01 3.64 -15.27
CA THR A 88 23.93 4.64 -15.13
C THR A 88 22.59 4.03 -15.52
N GLU A 89 22.53 3.31 -16.64
CA GLU A 89 21.30 2.63 -17.09
C GLU A 89 20.84 1.54 -16.10
N ILE A 90 21.79 0.75 -15.60
CA ILE A 90 21.53 -0.26 -14.57
C ILE A 90 21.06 0.40 -13.27
N SER A 91 21.68 1.52 -12.86
CA SER A 91 21.33 2.21 -11.62
C SER A 91 19.90 2.76 -11.65
N VAL A 92 19.48 3.38 -12.75
CA VAL A 92 18.10 3.91 -12.90
C VAL A 92 17.07 2.79 -12.84
N SER A 93 17.27 1.72 -13.64
CA SER A 93 16.34 0.60 -13.69
C SER A 93 16.27 -0.15 -12.37
N HIS A 94 17.43 -0.42 -11.75
CA HIS A 94 17.51 -1.06 -10.44
C HIS A 94 16.84 -0.22 -9.36
N PHE A 95 17.06 1.10 -9.33
CA PHE A 95 16.42 1.99 -8.37
C PHE A 95 14.89 1.94 -8.46
N VAL A 96 14.34 2.06 -9.67
CA VAL A 96 12.89 2.04 -9.90
C VAL A 96 12.28 0.68 -9.56
N VAL A 97 12.90 -0.42 -10.01
CA VAL A 97 12.40 -1.77 -9.72
C VAL A 97 12.44 -2.05 -8.22
N HIS A 98 13.53 -1.71 -7.55
CA HIS A 98 13.69 -1.93 -6.12
C HIS A 98 12.63 -1.17 -5.29
N ASP A 99 12.39 0.10 -5.62
CA ASP A 99 11.41 0.95 -4.93
C ASP A 99 9.98 0.46 -5.15
N LEU A 100 9.63 0.10 -6.39
CA LEU A 100 8.32 -0.48 -6.72
C LEU A 100 8.12 -1.83 -6.04
N GLU A 101 9.13 -2.70 -6.02
CA GLU A 101 9.08 -4.00 -5.37
C GLU A 101 8.85 -3.85 -3.86
N HIS A 102 9.57 -2.92 -3.21
CA HIS A 102 9.42 -2.67 -1.79
C HIS A 102 7.97 -2.31 -1.42
N HIS A 103 7.37 -1.36 -2.14
CA HIS A 103 5.98 -0.96 -1.92
C HIS A 103 4.98 -2.04 -2.31
N LEU A 104 5.23 -2.76 -3.40
CA LEU A 104 4.36 -3.85 -3.85
C LEU A 104 4.32 -4.97 -2.81
N VAL A 105 5.48 -5.39 -2.29
CA VAL A 105 5.59 -6.44 -1.26
C VAL A 105 4.91 -6.01 0.03
N GLU A 106 5.12 -4.77 0.48
CA GLU A 106 4.47 -4.24 1.68
C GLU A 106 2.94 -4.26 1.53
N ILE A 107 2.40 -3.71 0.44
CA ILE A 107 0.95 -3.69 0.18
C ILE A 107 0.41 -5.10 0.03
N ALA A 108 1.07 -5.97 -0.75
CA ALA A 108 0.67 -7.35 -0.93
C ALA A 108 0.65 -8.10 0.41
N SER A 109 1.63 -7.87 1.28
CA SER A 109 1.67 -8.49 2.61
C SER A 109 0.47 -8.11 3.47
N ILE A 110 0.08 -6.83 3.48
CA ILE A 110 -1.11 -6.34 4.17
C ILE A 110 -2.37 -6.96 3.56
N LEU A 111 -2.47 -7.01 2.23
CA LEU A 111 -3.61 -7.62 1.55
C LEU A 111 -3.74 -9.11 1.84
N PHE A 112 -2.66 -9.87 1.79
CA PHE A 112 -2.66 -11.30 2.13
C PHE A 112 -3.03 -11.53 3.61
N PHE A 113 -2.52 -10.70 4.51
CA PHE A 113 -2.89 -10.74 5.92
C PHE A 113 -4.39 -10.46 6.12
N LEU A 114 -4.92 -9.39 5.54
CA LEU A 114 -6.33 -9.01 5.64
C LEU A 114 -7.25 -10.03 4.97
N LEU A 115 -6.86 -10.59 3.83
CA LEU A 115 -7.63 -11.64 3.16
C LEU A 115 -7.75 -12.88 4.04
N GLY A 116 -6.66 -13.30 4.69
CA GLY A 116 -6.68 -14.40 5.66
C GLY A 116 -7.56 -14.08 6.88
N ALA A 117 -7.32 -12.93 7.52
CA ALA A 117 -8.05 -12.51 8.72
C ALA A 117 -9.56 -12.35 8.46
N MET A 118 -9.92 -11.64 7.38
CA MET A 118 -11.31 -11.44 6.97
C MET A 118 -11.99 -12.77 6.61
N THR A 119 -11.30 -13.67 5.90
CA THR A 119 -11.84 -15.00 5.56
C THR A 119 -12.10 -15.84 6.81
N ILE A 120 -11.17 -15.84 7.78
CA ILE A 120 -11.37 -16.56 9.05
C ILE A 120 -12.59 -16.00 9.78
N VAL A 121 -12.72 -14.68 9.88
CA VAL A 121 -13.86 -14.06 10.58
C VAL A 121 -15.18 -14.33 9.89
N GLU A 122 -15.24 -14.24 8.56
CA GLU A 122 -16.42 -14.58 7.78
C GLU A 122 -16.79 -16.06 7.98
N THR A 123 -15.81 -16.97 7.92
CA THR A 123 -16.04 -18.41 8.15
C THR A 123 -16.55 -18.67 9.56
N VAL A 124 -16.00 -18.01 10.58
CA VAL A 124 -16.44 -18.13 11.97
C VAL A 124 -17.88 -17.62 12.15
N ASP A 125 -18.27 -16.50 11.54
CA ASP A 125 -19.65 -16.02 11.62
C ASP A 125 -20.62 -16.95 10.87
N GLN A 126 -20.24 -17.46 9.69
CA GLN A 126 -21.04 -18.43 8.93
C GLN A 126 -21.34 -19.71 9.73
N HIS A 127 -20.40 -20.17 10.55
CA HIS A 127 -20.59 -21.32 11.44
C HIS A 127 -21.17 -20.95 12.81
N GLN A 128 -21.71 -19.73 12.97
CA GLN A 128 -22.26 -19.21 14.21
C GLN A 128 -21.28 -19.22 15.41
N GLY A 129 -19.96 -19.16 15.16
CA GLY A 129 -18.95 -19.17 16.22
C GLY A 129 -19.14 -18.02 17.22
N PHE A 130 -19.57 -16.85 16.74
CA PHE A 130 -19.88 -15.69 17.57
C PHE A 130 -21.14 -15.85 18.43
N LYS A 131 -22.03 -16.79 18.10
CA LYS A 131 -23.23 -17.08 18.90
C LYS A 131 -22.87 -17.59 20.30
N ILE A 132 -21.76 -18.32 20.42
CA ILE A 132 -21.24 -18.80 21.71
C ILE A 132 -20.94 -17.62 22.65
N ILE A 133 -20.48 -16.49 22.08
CA ILE A 133 -20.21 -15.27 22.84
C ILE A 133 -21.52 -14.55 23.18
N THR A 134 -22.42 -14.37 22.21
CA THR A 134 -23.70 -13.66 22.45
C THR A 134 -24.59 -14.38 23.46
N ASP A 135 -24.68 -15.72 23.41
CA ASP A 135 -25.54 -16.51 24.30
C ASP A 135 -25.10 -16.42 25.78
N ARG A 136 -23.83 -16.05 26.03
CA ARG A 136 -23.29 -15.77 27.37
C ARG A 136 -23.60 -14.36 27.89
N ILE A 137 -23.95 -13.43 27.01
CA ILE A 137 -24.27 -12.05 27.38
C ILE A 137 -25.79 -11.93 27.56
N LYS A 138 -26.26 -11.98 28.81
CA LYS A 138 -27.70 -11.92 29.13
C LYS A 138 -28.19 -10.57 29.69
N THR A 139 -27.32 -9.58 29.78
CA THR A 139 -27.68 -8.30 30.41
C THR A 139 -28.43 -7.38 29.44
N THR A 140 -29.54 -6.79 29.90
CA THR A 140 -30.33 -5.81 29.13
C THR A 140 -30.00 -4.36 29.49
N ASN A 141 -29.17 -4.14 30.52
CA ASN A 141 -28.76 -2.80 30.91
C ASN A 141 -27.69 -2.28 29.94
N LYS A 142 -28.02 -1.22 29.20
CA LYS A 142 -27.15 -0.62 28.16
C LYS A 142 -25.74 -0.28 28.67
N VAL A 143 -25.61 0.19 29.91
CA VAL A 143 -24.31 0.54 30.50
C VAL A 143 -23.49 -0.70 30.82
N LYS A 144 -24.10 -1.72 31.45
CA LYS A 144 -23.41 -3.00 31.72
C LYS A 144 -23.03 -3.71 30.43
N LEU A 145 -23.91 -3.68 29.43
CA LEU A 145 -23.65 -4.26 28.11
C LEU A 145 -22.44 -3.59 27.44
N LEU A 146 -22.37 -2.26 27.46
CA LEU A 146 -21.22 -1.52 26.93
C LEU A 146 -19.92 -1.93 27.61
N TRP A 147 -19.90 -2.03 28.95
CA TRP A 147 -18.71 -2.47 29.67
C TRP A 147 -18.26 -3.89 29.30
N ILE A 148 -19.21 -4.82 29.17
CA ILE A 148 -18.91 -6.20 28.74
C ILE A 148 -18.32 -6.19 27.33
N LEU A 149 -18.94 -5.44 26.41
CA LEU A 149 -18.45 -5.36 25.03
C LEU A 149 -17.11 -4.66 24.93
N SER A 150 -16.84 -3.59 25.68
CA SER A 150 -15.53 -2.93 25.70
C SER A 150 -14.43 -3.86 26.20
N PHE A 151 -14.69 -4.60 27.29
CA PHE A 151 -13.73 -5.58 27.80
C PHE A 151 -13.51 -6.71 26.80
N LEU A 152 -14.58 -7.26 26.22
CA LEU A 152 -14.50 -8.29 25.19
C LEU A 152 -13.74 -7.81 23.94
N THR A 153 -14.01 -6.58 23.49
CA THR A 153 -13.33 -5.92 22.37
C THR A 153 -11.83 -5.85 22.60
N PHE A 154 -11.40 -5.49 23.82
CA PHE A 154 -9.99 -5.39 24.17
C PHE A 154 -9.25 -6.72 23.98
N PHE A 155 -9.79 -7.84 24.48
CA PHE A 155 -9.13 -9.16 24.30
C PHE A 155 -9.24 -9.68 22.87
N MET A 156 -10.39 -9.46 22.21
CA MET A 156 -10.57 -9.86 20.82
C MET A 156 -9.61 -9.09 19.89
N SER A 157 -9.34 -7.81 20.16
CA SER A 157 -8.38 -6.98 19.41
C SER A 157 -6.92 -7.40 19.56
N ALA A 158 -6.59 -8.17 20.61
CA ALA A 158 -5.25 -8.76 20.74
C ALA A 158 -5.09 -10.02 19.88
N THR A 159 -6.19 -10.64 19.48
CA THR A 159 -6.22 -11.88 18.69
C THR A 159 -6.57 -11.63 17.21
N LEU A 160 -7.36 -10.59 16.94
CA LEU A 160 -7.83 -10.16 15.62
C LEU A 160 -7.25 -8.79 15.26
N ASP A 161 -7.25 -8.44 13.97
CA ASP A 161 -6.92 -7.07 13.55
C ASP A 161 -7.99 -6.05 14.01
N ASN A 162 -7.65 -4.76 13.99
CA ASN A 162 -8.50 -3.68 14.48
C ASN A 162 -9.81 -3.49 13.67
N LEU A 163 -9.77 -3.65 12.35
CA LEU A 163 -10.92 -3.52 11.45
C LEU A 163 -11.84 -4.73 11.64
N THR A 164 -11.26 -5.91 11.65
CA THR A 164 -11.89 -7.21 11.88
C THR A 164 -12.57 -7.26 13.25
N THR A 165 -11.89 -6.79 14.31
CA THR A 165 -12.49 -6.68 15.65
C THR A 165 -13.72 -5.79 15.62
N THR A 166 -13.65 -4.64 14.94
CA THR A 166 -14.78 -3.72 14.80
C THR A 166 -15.97 -4.38 14.10
N ILE A 167 -15.75 -5.10 13.00
CA ILE A 167 -16.80 -5.85 12.29
C ILE A 167 -17.46 -6.87 13.21
N VAL A 168 -16.65 -7.66 13.93
CA VAL A 168 -17.16 -8.67 14.87
C VAL A 168 -18.00 -8.03 15.96
N MET A 169 -17.55 -6.94 16.58
CA MET A 169 -18.32 -6.26 17.63
C MET A 169 -19.63 -5.68 17.12
N VAL A 170 -19.65 -5.15 15.88
CA VAL A 170 -20.88 -4.67 15.25
C VAL A 170 -21.85 -5.83 14.95
N ALA A 171 -21.34 -6.97 14.46
CA ALA A 171 -22.16 -8.16 14.22
C ALA A 171 -22.74 -8.73 15.52
N LEU A 172 -21.96 -8.75 16.61
CA LEU A 172 -22.40 -9.15 17.94
C LEU A 172 -23.48 -8.19 18.49
N LEU A 173 -23.25 -6.87 18.38
CA LEU A 173 -24.21 -5.84 18.82
C LEU A 173 -25.55 -5.94 18.11
N ARG A 174 -25.59 -6.37 16.84
CA ARG A 174 -26.85 -6.57 16.10
C ARG A 174 -27.65 -7.79 16.58
N LYS A 175 -27.01 -8.75 17.25
CA LYS A 175 -27.63 -10.00 17.71
C LYS A 175 -28.08 -9.95 19.18
N LEU A 176 -27.72 -8.90 19.93
CA LEU A 176 -28.04 -8.66 21.35
C LEU A 176 -29.13 -7.59 21.51
#